data_AF-A0A6G1IC27-F1
#
_entry.id   AF-A0A6G1IC27-F1
#
_cell.length_a   1.000
_cell.length_b   1.000
_cell.length_c   1.000
_cell.angle_alpha   90.00
_cell.angle_beta   90.00
_cell.angle_gamma   90.00
#
_symmetry.space_group_name_H-M   'P 1'
#
loop_
_entity.id
_entity.type
_entity.pdbx_description
1 polymer ?
#
loop_
_entity_poly.entity_id
_entity_poly.type
_entity_poly.pdbx_seq_one_letter_code
_entity_poly.pdbx_strand_id
1 'polypeptide(L)'
;MAEQSPDYKKLFLEEQRRREAAEKAQKEEQRRREEEQRKREAAEHVQDRAEEKKRKTTLPEFLDAYHTHLHSGLTVQTNTTLSTRGDPANATNKLPPENLVL
;
A
#
# COMPACT_ATOMS: atom_id res chain seq x y z
N MET A 1 -66.44 18.85 33.24
CA MET A 1 -65.37 18.69 32.22
C MET A 1 -64.39 17.68 32.80
N ALA A 2 -64.58 16.39 32.51
CA ALA A 2 -63.66 15.35 32.98
C ALA A 2 -62.51 15.29 31.97
N GLU A 3 -61.39 15.90 32.34
CA GLU A 3 -60.15 15.87 31.57
C GLU A 3 -59.76 14.42 31.34
N GLN A 4 -59.64 14.04 30.07
CA GLN A 4 -59.17 12.73 29.66
C GLN A 4 -57.71 12.61 30.10
N SER A 5 -57.49 11.99 31.27
CA SER A 5 -56.16 11.73 31.80
C SER A 5 -55.37 10.92 30.76
N PRO A 6 -54.23 11.44 30.25
CA PRO A 6 -53.46 10.73 29.24
C PRO A 6 -53.01 9.37 29.76
N ASP A 7 -53.12 8.33 28.93
CA ASP A 7 -52.56 7.02 29.23
C ASP A 7 -51.03 7.11 29.13
N TYR A 8 -50.39 7.50 30.23
CA TYR A 8 -48.95 7.72 30.35
C TYR A 8 -48.13 6.51 29.92
N LYS A 9 -48.67 5.30 30.03
CA LYS A 9 -48.00 4.07 29.62
C LYS A 9 -47.88 3.99 28.09
N LYS A 10 -48.90 4.44 27.35
CA LYS A 10 -48.86 4.52 25.88
C LYS A 10 -47.88 5.59 25.40
N LEU A 11 -47.91 6.77 26.02
CA LEU A 11 -46.99 7.86 25.69
C LEU A 11 -45.52 7.46 25.87
N PHE A 12 -45.19 6.77 26.97
CA PHE A 12 -43.83 6.29 27.21
C PHE A 12 -43.36 5.28 26.15
N LEU A 13 -44.22 4.34 25.76
CA LEU A 13 -43.89 3.34 24.73
C LEU A 13 -43.72 3.97 23.34
N GLU A 14 -44.53 4.98 23.02
CA GLU A 14 -44.41 5.72 21.77
C GLU A 14 -43.12 6.54 21.71
N GLU A 15 -42.77 7.21 22.81
CA GLU A 15 -41.51 7.94 22.94
C GLU A 15 -40.30 7.01 22.83
N GLN A 16 -40.35 5.84 23.47
CA GLN A 16 -39.30 4.82 23.37
C GLN A 16 -39.11 4.35 21.91
N ARG A 17 -40.20 4.04 21.20
CA ARG A 17 -40.14 3.66 19.78
C ARG A 17 -39.57 4.78 18.91
N ARG A 18 -39.93 6.04 19.20
CA ARG A 18 -39.41 7.19 18.47
C ARG A 18 -37.90 7.36 18.65
N ARG A 19 -37.40 7.14 19.88
CA ARG A 19 -35.96 7.17 20.18
C ARG A 19 -35.22 6.04 19.46
N GLU A 20 -35.73 4.81 19.52
CA GLU A 20 -35.15 3.67 18.81
C GLU A 20 -35.14 3.86 17.29
N ALA A 21 -36.20 4.43 16.72
CA ALA A 21 -36.26 4.74 15.30
C ALA A 21 -35.25 5.84 14.90
N ALA A 22 -35.11 6.88 15.72
CA ALA A 22 -34.13 7.94 15.49
C ALA A 22 -32.68 7.41 15.58
N GLU A 23 -32.38 6.57 16.56
CA GLU A 23 -31.06 5.95 16.70
C GLU A 23 -30.73 5.03 15.51
N LYS A 24 -31.70 4.22 15.07
CA LYS A 24 -31.53 3.37 13.87
C LYS A 24 -31.28 4.20 12.62
N ALA A 25 -32.03 5.30 12.44
CA ALA A 25 -31.85 6.20 11.31
C ALA A 25 -30.45 6.84 11.31
N GLN A 26 -29.98 7.33 12.47
CA GLN A 26 -28.63 7.88 12.59
C GLN A 26 -27.55 6.84 12.29
N LYS A 27 -27.72 5.61 12.80
CA LYS A 27 -26.77 4.52 12.55
C LYS A 27 -26.75 4.12 11.08
N GLU A 28 -27.89 4.07 10.41
CA GLU A 28 -27.94 3.78 8.97
C GLU A 28 -27.28 4.89 8.15
N GLU A 29 -27.54 6.15 8.49
CA GLU A 29 -26.89 7.29 7.83
C GLU A 29 -25.37 7.26 8.01
N GLN A 30 -24.90 7.01 9.24
CA GLN A 30 -23.47 6.87 9.50
C GLN A 30 -22.84 5.73 8.69
N ARG A 31 -23.50 4.57 8.62
CA ARG A 31 -23.04 3.44 7.79
C ARG A 31 -22.98 3.79 6.32
N ARG A 32 -23.97 4.52 5.79
CA ARG A 32 -23.96 4.98 4.39
C ARG A 32 -22.78 5.92 4.12
N ARG A 33 -22.51 6.86 5.03
CA ARG A 33 -21.36 7.77 4.93
C ARG A 33 -20.03 7.01 4.96
N GLU A 34 -19.87 6.05 5.87
CA GLU A 34 -18.67 5.21 5.94
C GLU A 34 -18.48 4.36 4.68
N GLU A 35 -19.56 3.78 4.13
CA GLU A 35 -19.47 3.00 2.90
C GLU A 35 -19.12 3.87 1.69
N GLU A 36 -19.70 5.07 1.59
CA GLU A 36 -19.36 6.03 0.55
C GLU A 36 -17.91 6.47 0.64
N GLN A 37 -17.43 6.76 1.85
CA GLN A 37 -16.04 7.13 2.07
C GLN A 37 -15.08 6.00 1.69
N ARG A 38 -15.37 4.75 2.11
CA ARG A 38 -14.59 3.57 1.69
C ARG A 38 -14.57 3.39 0.17
N LYS A 39 -15.69 3.63 -0.50
CA LYS A 39 -15.76 3.56 -1.97
C LYS A 39 -14.89 4.62 -2.63
N ARG A 40 -14.88 5.85 -2.11
CA ARG A 40 -14.02 6.94 -2.59
C ARG A 40 -12.54 6.62 -2.38
N GLU A 41 -12.16 6.21 -1.18
CA GLU A 41 -10.78 5.82 -0.85
C GLU A 41 -10.30 4.66 -1.73
N ALA A 42 -11.14 3.64 -1.95
CA ALA A 42 -10.81 2.52 -2.82
C ALA A 42 -10.64 2.96 -4.28
N ALA A 43 -11.50 3.85 -4.79
CA ALA A 43 -11.39 4.39 -6.13
C ALA A 43 -10.11 5.23 -6.31
N GLU A 44 -9.79 6.07 -5.34
CA GLU A 44 -8.56 6.87 -5.31
C GLU A 44 -7.32 5.98 -5.31
N HIS A 45 -7.28 4.96 -4.44
CA HIS A 45 -6.15 4.02 -4.38
C HIS A 45 -5.98 3.22 -5.69
N VAL A 46 -7.08 2.89 -6.38
CA VAL A 46 -6.99 2.22 -7.69
C VAL A 46 -6.45 3.19 -8.76
N GLN A 47 -6.86 4.45 -8.74
CA GLN A 47 -6.35 5.47 -9.66
C GLN A 47 -4.87 5.74 -9.41
N ASP A 48 -4.48 6.01 -8.17
CA ASP A 48 -3.09 6.25 -7.78
C ASP A 48 -2.17 5.10 -8.23
N ARG A 49 -2.56 3.85 -7.94
CA ARG A 49 -1.81 2.66 -8.38
C ARG A 49 -1.74 2.52 -9.91
N ALA A 50 -2.76 2.97 -10.62
CA ALA A 50 -2.76 2.95 -12.09
C ALA A 50 -1.85 4.06 -12.66
N GLU A 51 -1.80 5.22 -12.01
CA GLU A 51 -0.89 6.31 -12.35
C GLU A 51 0.56 5.92 -12.03
N GLU A 52 0.83 5.29 -10.88
CA GLU A 52 2.16 4.80 -10.53
C GLU A 52 2.70 3.79 -11.55
N LYS A 53 1.86 2.95 -12.12
CA LYS A 53 2.27 2.01 -13.19
C LYS A 53 2.54 2.70 -14.53
N LYS A 54 1.89 3.83 -14.79
CA LYS A 54 2.06 4.61 -16.03
C LYS A 54 3.14 5.68 -15.91
N ARG A 55 3.52 6.07 -14.70
CA ARG A 55 4.56 7.06 -14.46
C ARG A 55 5.89 6.52 -15.01
N LYS A 56 6.69 7.42 -15.57
CA LYS A 56 8.05 7.08 -15.96
C LYS A 56 8.85 6.85 -14.68
N THR A 57 9.49 5.70 -14.58
CA THR A 57 10.43 5.43 -13.49
C THR A 57 11.62 6.37 -13.61
N THR A 58 12.07 6.90 -12.49
CA THR A 58 13.32 7.65 -12.43
C THR A 58 14.51 6.67 -12.41
N LEU A 59 15.68 7.14 -12.84
CA LEU A 59 16.89 6.30 -12.84
C LEU A 59 17.21 5.72 -11.44
N PRO A 60 17.14 6.48 -10.33
CA PRO A 60 17.39 5.93 -9.00
C PRO A 60 16.40 4.84 -8.60
N GLU A 61 15.09 5.03 -8.82
CA GLU A 61 14.07 4.02 -8.52
C GLU A 61 14.30 2.73 -9.31
N PHE A 62 14.69 2.85 -10.58
CA PHE A 62 15.01 1.69 -11.42
C PHE A 62 16.24 0.93 -10.92
N LEU A 63 17.31 1.63 -10.57
CA LEU A 63 18.53 1.01 -10.05
C LEU A 63 18.27 0.33 -8.70
N ASP A 64 17.50 0.96 -7.81
CA ASP A 64 17.10 0.37 -6.52
C ASP A 64 16.29 -0.93 -6.70
N ALA A 65 15.30 -0.92 -7.60
CA ALA A 65 14.53 -2.11 -7.94
C ALA A 65 15.41 -3.22 -8.54
N TYR A 66 16.39 -2.86 -9.37
CA TYR A 66 17.35 -3.81 -9.92
C TYR A 66 18.22 -4.43 -8.81
N HIS A 67 18.74 -3.61 -7.90
CA HIS A 67 19.52 -4.06 -6.74
C HIS A 67 18.71 -4.86 -5.73
N THR A 68 17.39 -4.73 -5.69
CA THR A 68 16.54 -5.49 -4.76
C THR A 68 16.04 -6.79 -5.38
N HIS A 69 15.60 -6.75 -6.64
CA HIS A 69 14.85 -7.86 -7.26
C HIS A 69 15.62 -8.65 -8.31
N LEU A 70 16.64 -8.06 -8.93
CA LEU A 70 17.34 -8.62 -10.09
C LEU A 70 18.83 -8.89 -9.83
N HIS A 71 19.37 -8.43 -8.71
CA HIS A 71 20.69 -8.84 -8.30
C HIS A 71 20.68 -10.35 -8.01
N SER A 72 21.35 -11.12 -8.87
CA SER A 72 21.84 -12.42 -8.48
C SER A 72 22.70 -12.18 -7.24
N GLY A 73 22.36 -12.79 -6.11
CA GLY A 73 23.06 -12.61 -4.84
C GLY A 73 24.51 -13.03 -4.95
N LEU A 74 25.34 -12.14 -5.50
CA LEU A 74 26.77 -12.31 -5.64
C LEU A 74 27.37 -12.19 -4.25
N THR A 75 27.40 -13.31 -3.54
CA THR A 75 28.10 -13.43 -2.27
C THR A 75 29.59 -13.50 -2.55
N VAL A 76 30.38 -12.74 -1.81
CA VAL A 76 31.85 -12.83 -1.88
C VAL A 76 32.26 -14.26 -1.50
N GLN A 77 32.96 -14.94 -2.40
CA GLN A 77 33.50 -16.27 -2.16
C GLN A 77 34.63 -16.19 -1.12
N THR A 78 34.31 -16.48 0.15
CA THR A 78 35.29 -16.42 1.26
C THR A 78 36.26 -17.59 1.27
N ASN A 79 35.88 -18.72 0.65
CA ASN A 79 36.78 -19.86 0.53
C ASN A 79 37.80 -19.62 -0.59
N THR A 80 39.05 -19.39 -0.19
CA THR A 80 40.20 -19.12 -1.08
C THR A 80 40.58 -20.29 -2.00
N THR A 81 40.06 -21.50 -1.77
CA THR A 81 40.27 -22.65 -2.67
C THR A 81 39.30 -22.66 -3.85
N LEU A 82 38.15 -22.00 -3.73
CA LEU A 82 37.10 -21.92 -4.74
C LEU A 82 37.12 -20.60 -5.52
N SER A 83 37.92 -19.63 -5.05
CA SER A 83 38.16 -18.37 -5.74
C SER A 83 39.14 -18.56 -6.90
N THR A 84 39.02 -17.73 -7.95
CA THR A 84 39.97 -17.73 -9.06
C THR A 84 41.37 -17.43 -8.53
N ARG A 85 42.19 -18.47 -8.42
CA ARG A 85 43.59 -18.36 -8.00
C ARG A 85 44.41 -17.85 -9.19
N GLY A 86 44.36 -16.54 -9.40
CA GLY A 86 45.27 -15.81 -10.27
C GLY A 86 46.02 -14.77 -9.46
N ASP A 87 47.34 -14.70 -9.63
CA ASP A 87 48.08 -13.53 -9.17
C ASP A 87 47.56 -12.30 -9.95
N PRO A 88 47.07 -11.24 -9.29
CA PRO A 88 46.66 -10.01 -9.99
C PRO A 88 47.81 -9.39 -10.78
N ALA A 89 49.06 -9.71 -10.45
CA ALA A 89 50.26 -9.35 -11.21
C ALA A 89 50.60 -10.33 -12.33
N ASN A 90 49.80 -11.37 -12.60
CA ASN A 90 49.93 -12.26 -13.76
C ASN A 90 49.43 -11.57 -15.06
N ALA A 91 49.93 -10.36 -15.29
CA ALA A 91 49.79 -9.62 -16.53
C ALA A 91 50.93 -9.96 -17.52
N THR A 92 51.90 -10.76 -17.12
CA THR A 92 53.03 -11.17 -17.96
C THR A 92 52.50 -11.86 -19.23
N ASN A 93 52.73 -11.25 -20.40
CA ASN A 93 52.22 -11.68 -21.71
C ASN A 93 50.71 -11.52 -21.97
N LYS A 94 49.97 -10.76 -21.15
CA LYS A 94 48.59 -10.39 -21.50
C LYS A 94 48.61 -9.04 -22.23
N LEU A 95 48.32 -9.06 -23.53
CA LEU A 95 48.15 -7.84 -24.31
C LEU A 95 46.89 -7.10 -23.78
N PRO A 96 47.01 -5.81 -23.41
CA PRO A 96 45.83 -5.02 -23.08
C PRO A 96 44.96 -4.83 -24.32
N PRO A 97 43.64 -4.62 -24.17
CA PRO A 97 42.76 -4.29 -25.28
C PRO A 97 43.24 -3.00 -25.96
N GLU A 98 43.32 -3.04 -27.28
CA GLU A 98 43.92 -2.00 -28.13
C GLU A 98 43.14 -0.67 -28.13
N ASN A 99 41.87 -0.71 -27.72
CA ASN A 99 40.97 0.45 -27.69
C ASN A 99 40.37 0.63 -26.29
N LEU A 100 41.08 1.35 -25.42
CA LEU A 100 40.44 2.03 -24.31
C LEU A 100 39.83 3.31 -24.88
N VAL A 101 38.54 3.26 -25.20
CA VAL A 101 37.78 4.46 -25.56
C VAL A 101 37.68 5.30 -24.29
N LEU A 102 38.48 6.37 -24.24
CA LEU A 102 38.48 7.39 -23.20
C LEU A 102 37.22 8.26 -23.26
#